data_AF-A0A932MA72-F1
#
_entry.id   AF-A0A932MA72-F1
#
_cell.length_a   1.000
_cell.length_b   1.000
_cell.length_c   1.000
_cell.angle_alpha   90.00
_cell.angle_beta   90.00
_cell.angle_gamma   90.00
#
_symmetry.space_group_name_H-M   'P 1'
#
loop_
_entity.id
_entity.type
_entity.pdbx_description
1 polymer ?
#
loop_
_entity_poly.entity_id
_entity_poly.type
_entity_poly.pdbx_seq_one_letter_code
_entity_poly.pdbx_strand_id
1 'polypeptide(L)'
;WESFKATWSKELQAGELIIVGQNIAKPHADLPKIPLVIDFAKSEEGRKLIRALVHTVGPTARPYMLPPGTPKERVENLRKAFMDTMRDPEFLAEAKKAKLDINPLDGAELERNVKEVFNLEPTLIPKVKEILK
;
A
#
# COMPACT_ATOMS: atom_id res chain seq x y z
N TRP A 1 -8.94 -5.52 0.58
CA TRP A 1 -9.80 -5.73 1.75
C TRP A 1 -11.03 -4.84 1.67
N GLU A 2 -10.87 -3.53 1.51
CA GLU A 2 -12.00 -2.59 1.42
C GLU A 2 -13.07 -2.94 0.39
N SER A 3 -12.69 -3.36 -0.83
CA SER A 3 -13.68 -3.85 -1.80
C SER A 3 -14.46 -5.06 -1.28
N PHE A 4 -13.81 -6.06 -0.69
CA PHE A 4 -14.50 -7.23 -0.13
C PHE A 4 -15.47 -6.83 0.98
N LYS A 5 -15.07 -5.93 1.87
CA LYS A 5 -15.91 -5.42 2.95
C LYS A 5 -17.15 -4.67 2.42
N ALA A 6 -16.99 -3.92 1.33
CA ALA A 6 -18.08 -3.17 0.71
C ALA A 6 -19.02 -4.05 -0.13
N THR A 7 -18.47 -4.98 -0.93
CA THR A 7 -19.24 -5.71 -1.95
C THR A 7 -19.58 -7.16 -1.58
N TRP A 8 -18.89 -7.79 -0.63
CA TRP A 8 -19.06 -9.20 -0.21
C TRP A 8 -19.32 -9.34 1.30
N SER A 9 -19.96 -8.34 1.92
CA SER A 9 -20.15 -8.30 3.38
C SER A 9 -20.98 -9.46 3.92
N LYS A 10 -21.97 -9.96 3.16
CA LYS A 10 -22.86 -11.04 3.61
C LYS A 10 -22.13 -12.37 3.61
N GLU A 11 -21.37 -12.65 2.57
CA GLU A 11 -20.60 -13.88 2.37
C GLU A 11 -19.47 -13.98 3.41
N LEU A 12 -18.84 -12.84 3.73
CA LEU A 12 -17.88 -12.73 4.83
C LEU A 12 -18.52 -13.06 6.19
N GLN A 13 -19.73 -12.55 6.45
CA GLN A 13 -20.45 -12.80 7.71
C GLN A 13 -20.97 -14.24 7.82
N ALA A 14 -21.41 -14.81 6.70
CA ALA A 14 -21.90 -16.18 6.60
C ALA A 14 -20.76 -17.23 6.66
N GLY A 15 -19.50 -16.80 6.49
CA GLY A 15 -18.35 -17.70 6.41
C GLY A 15 -18.19 -18.40 5.07
N GLU A 16 -18.94 -17.96 4.05
CA GLU A 16 -18.85 -18.47 2.67
C GLU A 16 -17.64 -17.90 1.93
N LEU A 17 -17.17 -16.72 2.34
CA LEU A 17 -15.91 -16.13 1.87
C LEU A 17 -14.92 -16.04 3.03
N ILE A 18 -13.78 -16.71 2.89
CA ILE A 18 -12.74 -16.77 3.92
C ILE A 18 -11.46 -16.12 3.37
N ILE A 19 -10.93 -15.14 4.10
CA ILE A 19 -9.63 -14.55 3.80
C ILE A 19 -8.53 -15.42 4.41
N VAL A 20 -7.61 -15.91 3.58
CA VAL A 20 -6.56 -16.85 4.00
C VAL A 20 -5.15 -16.24 4.01
N GLY A 21 -4.96 -15.07 3.42
CA GLY A 21 -3.67 -14.40 3.35
C GLY A 21 -3.78 -12.92 2.98
N GLN A 22 -2.80 -12.14 3.44
CA GLN A 22 -2.71 -10.70 3.20
C GLN A 22 -1.49 -10.38 2.32
N ASN A 23 -1.73 -9.86 1.11
CA ASN A 23 -0.67 -9.49 0.18
C ASN A 23 -0.36 -7.97 0.27
N ILE A 24 0.05 -7.54 1.46
CA ILE A 24 0.31 -6.12 1.82
C ILE A 24 1.53 -6.02 2.75
N ALA A 25 2.15 -4.84 2.77
CA ALA A 25 3.37 -4.58 3.53
C ALA A 25 3.20 -4.67 5.06
N LYS A 26 2.06 -4.21 5.57
CA LYS A 26 1.73 -4.14 7.00
C LYS A 26 0.38 -4.86 7.20
N PRO A 27 0.21 -5.69 8.24
CA PRO A 27 -1.06 -6.36 8.50
C PRO A 27 -2.22 -5.36 8.60
N HIS A 28 -3.36 -5.70 8.02
CA HIS A 28 -4.54 -4.87 8.11
C HIS A 28 -5.14 -4.97 9.52
N ALA A 29 -5.55 -3.83 10.09
CA ALA A 29 -6.07 -3.77 11.46
C ALA A 29 -7.31 -4.67 11.68
N ASP A 30 -8.18 -4.77 10.68
CA ASP A 30 -9.36 -5.65 10.71
C ASP A 30 -9.04 -7.15 10.57
N LEU A 31 -7.82 -7.51 10.14
CA LEU A 31 -7.41 -8.88 9.86
C LEU A 31 -6.16 -9.28 10.65
N PRO A 32 -6.11 -9.08 11.98
CA PRO A 32 -4.87 -9.22 12.76
C PRO A 32 -4.39 -10.68 12.85
N LYS A 33 -5.27 -11.66 12.62
CA LYS A 33 -4.98 -13.09 12.70
C LYS A 33 -4.63 -13.73 11.35
N ILE A 34 -4.83 -13.00 10.25
CA ILE A 34 -4.56 -13.53 8.91
C ILE A 34 -3.08 -13.28 8.60
N PRO A 35 -2.30 -14.29 8.19
CA PRO A 35 -0.87 -14.11 7.95
C PRO A 35 -0.59 -13.23 6.73
N LEU A 36 0.59 -12.62 6.68
CA LEU A 36 1.08 -11.97 5.47
C LEU A 36 1.61 -13.06 4.52
N VAL A 37 1.31 -12.93 3.23
CA VAL A 37 1.77 -13.90 2.22
C VAL A 37 3.30 -13.96 2.15
N ILE A 38 3.98 -12.83 2.43
CA ILE A 38 5.44 -12.75 2.45
C ILE A 38 6.10 -13.68 3.48
N ASP A 39 5.39 -14.02 4.57
CA ASP A 39 5.93 -14.87 5.63
C ASP A 39 6.11 -16.32 5.15
N PHE A 40 5.42 -16.70 4.07
CA PHE A 40 5.53 -18.00 3.42
C PHE A 40 6.57 -18.03 2.28
N ALA A 41 7.36 -16.96 2.09
CA ALA A 41 8.43 -16.93 1.09
C ALA A 41 9.47 -18.03 1.37
N LYS A 42 9.72 -18.89 0.37
CA LYS A 42 10.62 -20.06 0.48
C LYS A 42 12.12 -19.72 0.37
N SER A 43 12.45 -18.51 -0.05
CA SER A 43 13.83 -18.04 -0.20
C SER A 43 13.93 -16.55 0.10
N GLU A 44 15.13 -16.08 0.50
CA GLU A 44 15.38 -14.65 0.67
C GLU A 44 15.18 -13.87 -0.63
N GLU A 45 15.59 -14.45 -1.77
CA GLU A 45 15.34 -13.87 -3.08
C GLU A 45 13.84 -13.67 -3.33
N GLY A 46 13.03 -14.71 -3.13
CA GLY A 46 11.57 -14.62 -3.27
C GLY A 46 10.98 -13.58 -2.33
N ARG A 47 11.49 -13.49 -1.10
CA ARG A 47 11.06 -12.47 -0.13
C ARG A 47 11.41 -11.06 -0.59
N LYS A 48 12.61 -10.83 -1.13
CA LYS A 48 13.03 -9.55 -1.72
C LYS A 48 12.16 -9.17 -2.92
N LEU A 49 11.84 -10.13 -3.79
CA LEU A 49 10.96 -9.91 -4.93
C LEU A 49 9.53 -9.54 -4.51
N ILE A 50 8.97 -10.23 -3.50
CA ILE A 50 7.65 -9.88 -2.94
C ILE A 50 7.67 -8.47 -2.34
N ARG A 51 8.72 -8.11 -1.58
CA ARG A 51 8.85 -6.74 -1.06
C ARG A 51 8.83 -5.72 -2.18
N ALA A 52 9.75 -5.86 -3.13
CA ALA A 52 9.94 -4.89 -4.20
C ALA A 52 8.71 -4.77 -5.12
N LEU A 53 8.09 -5.88 -5.51
CA LEU A 53 7.02 -5.88 -6.52
C LEU A 53 5.61 -5.75 -5.96
N VAL A 54 5.40 -6.14 -4.70
CA VAL A 54 4.07 -6.10 -4.08
C VAL A 54 4.02 -5.03 -3.00
N HIS A 55 4.89 -5.13 -2.01
CA HIS A 55 4.79 -4.31 -0.79
C HIS A 55 5.20 -2.86 -1.03
N THR A 56 6.08 -2.62 -2.01
CA THR A 56 6.54 -1.29 -2.38
C THR A 56 5.66 -0.67 -3.48
N VAL A 57 5.27 -1.43 -4.49
CA VAL A 57 4.45 -0.95 -5.63
C VAL A 57 2.99 -0.74 -5.24
N GLY A 58 2.38 -1.68 -4.50
CA GLY A 58 0.95 -1.63 -4.17
C GLY A 58 0.54 -0.34 -3.46
N PRO A 59 1.18 0.02 -2.33
CA PRO A 59 0.93 1.28 -1.62
C PRO A 59 1.26 2.53 -2.44
N THR A 60 2.17 2.41 -3.42
CA THR A 60 2.63 3.48 -4.31
C THR A 60 1.74 3.64 -5.55
N ALA A 61 0.72 2.80 -5.73
CA ALA A 61 -0.03 2.72 -6.99
C ALA A 61 -0.90 3.95 -7.32
N ARG A 62 -1.25 4.78 -6.33
CA ARG A 62 -2.09 5.98 -6.53
C ARG A 62 -1.46 7.22 -5.86
N PRO A 63 -0.30 7.68 -6.35
CA PRO A 63 0.40 8.80 -5.73
C PRO A 63 -0.15 10.13 -6.25
N TYR A 64 -0.14 11.14 -5.37
CA TYR A 64 -0.22 12.53 -5.80
C TYR A 64 1.18 13.01 -6.19
N MET A 65 1.31 13.58 -7.38
CA MET A 65 2.60 13.97 -7.94
C MET A 65 2.59 15.41 -8.42
N LEU A 66 3.77 16.04 -8.37
CA LEU A 66 4.00 17.41 -8.86
C LEU A 66 5.06 17.36 -9.97
N PRO A 67 5.04 18.32 -10.92
CA PRO A 67 6.05 18.37 -11.97
C PRO A 67 7.48 18.50 -11.42
N PRO A 68 8.48 17.97 -12.14
CA PRO A 68 9.89 18.23 -11.83
C PRO A 68 10.19 19.73 -11.75
N GLY A 69 11.08 20.12 -10.83
CA GLY A 69 11.43 21.53 -10.61
C GLY A 69 10.47 22.32 -9.72
N THR A 70 9.40 21.69 -9.19
CA THR A 70 8.55 22.32 -8.17
C THR A 70 9.40 22.72 -6.96
N PRO A 71 9.31 23.98 -6.45
CA PRO A 71 10.10 24.42 -5.31
C PRO A 71 9.89 23.55 -4.07
N LYS A 72 10.99 23.23 -3.37
CA LYS A 72 10.97 22.33 -2.20
C LYS A 72 9.94 22.75 -1.14
N GLU A 73 9.89 24.04 -0.82
CA GLU A 73 8.92 24.61 0.12
C GLU A 73 7.47 24.32 -0.29
N ARG A 74 7.15 24.41 -1.59
CA ARG A 74 5.82 24.09 -2.10
C ARG A 74 5.49 22.60 -1.93
N VAL A 75 6.46 21.73 -2.17
CA VAL A 75 6.31 20.28 -1.95
C VAL A 75 6.03 19.98 -0.47
N GLU A 76 6.79 20.60 0.43
CA GLU A 76 6.64 20.41 1.87
C GLU A 76 5.28 20.90 2.37
N ASN A 77 4.83 22.08 1.92
CA ASN A 77 3.52 22.62 2.25
C ASN A 77 2.38 21.69 1.80
N LEU A 78 2.44 21.15 0.58
CA LEU A 78 1.43 20.24 0.06
C LEU A 78 1.44 18.88 0.76
N ARG A 79 2.62 18.32 1.07
CA ARG A 79 2.74 17.10 1.87
C ARG A 79 2.13 17.28 3.26
N LYS A 80 2.40 18.42 3.91
CA LYS A 80 1.82 18.74 5.22
C LYS A 80 0.30 18.86 5.13
N ALA A 81 -0.21 19.68 4.20
CA ALA A 81 -1.64 19.89 4.01
C ALA A 81 -2.38 18.57 3.76
N PHE A 82 -1.84 17.71 2.89
CA PHE A 82 -2.42 16.38 2.63
C PHE A 82 -2.53 15.56 3.92
N MET A 83 -1.43 15.45 4.69
CA MET A 83 -1.42 14.65 5.92
C MET A 83 -2.28 15.27 7.04
N ASP A 84 -2.43 16.58 7.07
CA ASP A 84 -3.34 17.26 7.99
C ASP A 84 -4.80 16.91 7.65
N THR A 85 -5.19 16.95 6.37
CA THR A 85 -6.53 16.51 5.92
C THR A 85 -6.80 15.05 6.28
N MET A 86 -5.83 14.15 6.10
CA MET A 86 -6.01 12.74 6.44
C MET A 86 -6.20 12.48 7.95
N ARG A 87 -5.91 13.47 8.80
CA ARG A 87 -6.10 13.43 10.25
C ARG A 87 -7.27 14.30 10.72
N ASP A 88 -7.89 15.04 9.81
CA ASP A 88 -8.97 15.95 10.13
C ASP A 88 -10.22 15.16 10.56
N PRO A 89 -10.80 15.43 11.75
CA PRO A 89 -11.94 14.68 12.25
C PRO A 89 -13.20 14.80 11.37
N GLU A 90 -13.42 15.95 10.74
CA GLU A 90 -14.59 16.16 9.87
C GLU A 90 -14.42 15.35 8.57
N PHE A 91 -13.24 15.39 7.96
CA PHE A 91 -12.90 14.56 6.81
C PHE A 91 -13.07 13.06 7.10
N LEU A 92 -12.56 12.59 8.25
CA LEU A 92 -12.67 11.19 8.65
C LEU A 92 -14.12 10.78 8.93
N ALA A 93 -14.93 11.68 9.51
CA ALA A 93 -16.35 11.42 9.73
C ALA A 93 -17.12 11.27 8.41
N GLU A 94 -16.86 12.13 7.42
CA GLU A 94 -17.47 12.03 6.10
C GLU A 94 -16.99 10.80 5.33
N ALA A 95 -15.68 10.49 5.36
CA ALA A 95 -15.14 9.27 4.77
C ALA A 95 -15.81 8.02 5.35
N LYS A 96 -16.01 7.97 6.67
CA LYS A 96 -16.73 6.88 7.33
C LYS A 96 -18.19 6.76 6.87
N LYS A 97 -18.91 7.88 6.73
CA LYS A 97 -20.29 7.88 6.19
C LYS A 97 -20.33 7.35 4.76
N ALA A 98 -19.34 7.73 3.95
CA ALA A 98 -19.17 7.26 2.59
C ALA A 98 -18.64 5.82 2.48
N LYS A 99 -18.34 5.15 3.62
CA LYS A 99 -17.71 3.82 3.67
C LYS A 99 -16.38 3.76 2.93
N LEU A 100 -15.63 4.86 2.98
CA LEU A 100 -14.27 4.97 2.45
C LEU A 100 -13.28 4.78 3.60
N ASP A 101 -12.38 3.82 3.44
CA ASP A 101 -11.28 3.62 4.37
C ASP A 101 -10.11 4.52 4.00
N ILE A 102 -9.51 5.11 5.03
CA ILE A 102 -8.46 6.12 4.93
C ILE A 102 -7.20 5.59 5.59
N ASN A 103 -6.23 5.22 4.76
CA ASN A 103 -4.92 4.72 5.20
C ASN A 103 -3.83 5.30 4.29
N PRO A 104 -3.44 6.57 4.48
CA PRO A 104 -2.49 7.25 3.61
C PRO A 104 -1.05 6.81 3.87
N LEU A 105 -0.22 6.88 2.83
CA LEU A 105 1.23 6.97 2.98
C LEU A 105 1.65 8.45 3.04
N ASP A 106 2.61 8.76 3.90
CA ASP A 106 3.24 10.08 3.86
C ASP A 106 4.18 10.21 2.65
N GLY A 107 4.47 11.46 2.27
CA GLY A 107 5.29 11.73 1.10
C GLY A 107 6.73 11.24 1.20
N ALA A 108 7.28 11.06 2.40
CA ALA A 108 8.62 10.55 2.61
C ALA A 108 8.65 9.01 2.50
N GLU A 109 7.63 8.32 2.99
CA GLU A 109 7.45 6.88 2.83
C GLU A 109 7.24 6.53 1.36
N LEU A 110 6.40 7.30 0.65
CA LEU A 110 6.24 7.17 -0.79
C LEU A 110 7.57 7.32 -1.55
N GLU A 111 8.37 8.34 -1.20
CA GLU A 111 9.66 8.58 -1.85
C GLU A 111 10.67 7.45 -1.58
N ARG A 112 10.70 6.90 -0.35
CA ARG A 112 11.52 5.74 0.00
C ARG A 112 11.11 4.51 -0.81
N ASN A 113 9.81 4.26 -0.91
CA ASN A 113 9.28 3.13 -1.67
C ASN A 113 9.69 3.21 -3.14
N VAL A 114 9.50 4.37 -3.76
CA VAL A 114 9.91 4.61 -5.15
C VAL A 114 11.42 4.34 -5.31
N LYS A 115 12.25 4.89 -4.43
CA LYS A 115 13.71 4.67 -4.45
C LYS A 115 14.10 3.21 -4.30
N GLU A 116 13.41 2.44 -3.48
CA GLU A 116 13.68 1.00 -3.31
C GLU A 116 13.44 0.23 -4.61
N VAL A 117 12.35 0.51 -5.33
CA VAL A 117 12.07 -0.14 -6.63
C VAL A 117 13.12 0.23 -7.68
N PHE A 118 13.49 1.52 -7.77
CA PHE A 118 14.47 1.98 -8.76
C PHE A 118 15.91 1.56 -8.45
N ASN A 119 16.23 1.29 -7.18
CA ASN A 119 17.54 0.82 -6.74
C ASN A 119 17.57 -0.69 -6.45
N LEU A 120 16.68 -1.46 -7.08
CA LEU A 120 16.67 -2.90 -6.93
C LEU A 120 18.04 -3.50 -7.30
N GLU A 121 18.49 -4.49 -6.52
CA GLU A 121 19.74 -5.20 -6.77
C GLU A 121 19.83 -5.67 -8.24
N PRO A 122 20.93 -5.38 -8.97
CA PRO A 122 21.03 -5.73 -10.39
C PRO A 122 20.80 -7.21 -10.69
N THR A 123 21.11 -8.08 -9.74
CA THR A 123 20.90 -9.52 -9.79
C THR A 123 19.43 -9.93 -9.84
N LEU A 124 18.52 -9.12 -9.29
CA LEU A 124 17.08 -9.38 -9.27
C LEU A 124 16.37 -8.87 -10.53
N ILE A 125 16.96 -7.93 -11.27
CA ILE A 125 16.35 -7.30 -12.44
C ILE A 125 15.93 -8.31 -13.53
N PRO A 126 16.75 -9.31 -13.92
CA PRO A 126 16.34 -10.30 -14.91
C PRO A 126 15.08 -11.07 -14.47
N LYS A 127 15.00 -11.43 -13.18
CA LYS A 127 13.86 -12.16 -12.63
C LYS A 127 12.60 -11.30 -12.56
N VAL A 128 12.74 -10.04 -12.16
CA VAL A 128 11.62 -9.07 -12.21
C VAL A 128 11.08 -8.92 -13.62
N LYS A 129 11.95 -8.77 -14.62
CA LYS A 129 11.54 -8.69 -16.03
C LYS A 129 10.82 -9.96 -16.50
N GLU A 130 11.22 -11.13 -16.03
CA GLU A 130 10.54 -12.39 -16.33
C GLU A 130 9.14 -12.45 -15.71
N ILE A 131 8.99 -11.97 -14.46
CA ILE A 131 7.72 -11.96 -13.72
C ILE A 131 6.70 -10.97 -14.30
N LEU A 132 7.16 -9.81 -14.80
CA LEU A 132 6.31 -8.72 -15.28
C LEU A 132 5.99 -8.78 -16.79
N LYS A 133 6.50 -9.79 -17.50
CA LYS A 133 6.10 -10.06 -18.90
C LYS A 133 4.66 -10.52 -18.98
#